data_AF-A0A419JMU3-F1
#
_entry.id   AF-A0A419JMU3-F1
#
_cell.length_a   1.000
_cell.length_b   1.000
_cell.length_c   1.000
_cell.angle_alpha   90.00
_cell.angle_beta   90.00
_cell.angle_gamma   90.00
#
_symmetry.space_group_name_H-M   'P 1'
#
loop_
_entity.id
_entity.type
_entity.pdbx_description
1 polymer ?
#
loop_
_entity_poly.entity_id
_entity_poly.type
_entity_poly.pdbx_seq_one_letter_code
_entity_poly.pdbx_strand_id
1 'polypeptide(L)'
;MFKVYRGRDILFGTLSAALSIITSYREIYSPEGAMSMKSILEDLAYPLTAQGISDALSETVEGKPVTSSEALFYLMAKVLFGGVKKKSLDRNDVLLLGIATRADPNGLKDIGILRKNKDYSLIEPVDGSKLESFLKNKGIKVYEPKLRNAVDALHLLEFYAYAYPRSTFMDRIQEVDSELFEEALTLAKILRGIGDEEARLADNVVRKYHGEVIE
;
A
#
# COMPACT_ATOMS: atom_id res chain seq x y z
N MET A 1 3.55 19.90 5.35
CA MET A 1 3.81 18.72 4.50
C MET A 1 4.71 17.79 5.30
N PHE A 2 4.19 16.65 5.74
CA PHE A 2 4.97 15.62 6.45
C PHE A 2 5.92 14.93 5.47
N LYS A 3 7.11 14.56 5.93
CA LYS A 3 8.13 13.88 5.12
C LYS A 3 8.11 12.39 5.43
N VAL A 4 7.69 11.58 4.46
CA VAL A 4 7.82 10.13 4.52
C VAL A 4 9.31 9.78 4.39
N TYR A 5 9.91 9.22 5.45
CA TYR A 5 11.21 8.57 5.34
C TYR A 5 11.08 7.36 4.41
N ARG A 6 12.10 7.06 3.60
CA ARG A 6 12.06 5.99 2.60
C ARG A 6 13.35 5.21 2.54
N GLY A 7 13.28 4.07 1.87
CA GLY A 7 14.43 3.23 1.62
C GLY A 7 14.47 1.99 2.49
N ARG A 8 15.36 1.06 2.12
CA ARG A 8 15.54 -0.23 2.80
C ARG A 8 16.03 -0.07 4.25
N ASP A 9 16.65 1.05 4.59
CA ASP A 9 17.13 1.33 5.96
C ASP A 9 15.99 1.34 6.98
N ILE A 10 14.77 1.74 6.57
CA ILE A 10 13.58 1.67 7.43
C ILE A 10 13.24 0.21 7.74
N LEU A 11 13.27 -0.64 6.72
CA LEU A 11 13.03 -2.06 6.90
C LEU A 11 14.05 -2.67 7.87
N PHE A 12 15.34 -2.39 7.66
CA PHE A 12 16.40 -2.95 8.51
C PHE A 12 16.36 -2.41 9.94
N GLY A 13 16.08 -1.12 10.12
CA GLY A 13 15.93 -0.50 11.44
C GLY A 13 14.76 -1.09 12.22
N THR A 14 13.58 -1.14 11.60
CA THR A 14 12.38 -1.70 12.24
C THR A 14 12.51 -3.20 12.49
N LEU A 15 13.08 -3.96 11.55
CA LEU A 15 13.35 -5.39 11.73
C LEU A 15 14.33 -5.62 12.87
N SER A 16 15.39 -4.82 12.99
CA SER A 16 16.36 -4.92 14.09
C SER A 16 15.68 -4.66 15.44
N ALA A 17 14.79 -3.68 15.52
CA ALA A 17 14.00 -3.41 16.71
C ALA A 17 13.09 -4.60 17.07
N ALA A 18 12.35 -5.15 16.10
CA ALA A 18 11.50 -6.32 16.30
C ALA A 18 12.31 -7.53 16.76
N LEU A 19 13.44 -7.81 16.10
CA LEU A 19 14.35 -8.89 16.47
C LEU A 19 14.95 -8.70 17.86
N SER A 20 15.29 -7.48 18.28
CA SER A 20 15.82 -7.23 19.63
C SER A 20 14.87 -7.71 20.74
N ILE A 21 13.56 -7.56 20.52
CA ILE A 21 12.53 -8.03 21.45
C ILE A 21 12.37 -9.55 21.33
N ILE A 22 12.20 -10.06 20.11
CA ILE A 22 11.98 -11.48 19.83
C ILE A 22 13.12 -12.33 20.39
N THR A 23 14.37 -11.91 20.18
CA THR A 23 15.58 -12.62 20.63
C THR A 23 15.89 -12.45 22.12
N SER A 24 15.16 -11.58 22.84
CA SER A 24 15.26 -11.51 24.30
C SER A 24 14.66 -12.75 24.98
N TYR A 25 13.77 -13.45 24.28
CA TYR A 25 13.18 -14.70 24.72
C TYR A 25 14.11 -15.86 24.39
N ARG A 26 14.27 -16.77 25.36
CA ARG A 26 15.08 -17.98 25.19
C ARG A 26 14.49 -18.93 24.14
N GLU A 27 13.16 -19.08 24.16
CA GLU A 27 12.39 -19.91 23.23
C GLU A 27 11.02 -19.25 22.99
N ILE A 28 10.47 -19.43 21.80
CA ILE A 28 9.15 -18.92 21.39
C ILE A 28 8.28 -20.12 21.01
N TYR A 29 7.03 -20.12 21.44
CA TYR A 29 6.09 -21.21 21.25
C TYR A 29 4.86 -20.74 20.46
N SER A 30 4.40 -21.56 19.52
CA SER A 30 3.09 -21.48 18.88
C SER A 30 2.18 -22.59 19.43
N PRO A 31 0.88 -22.66 19.07
CA PRO A 31 0.01 -23.78 19.43
C PRO A 31 0.57 -25.16 19.03
N GLU A 32 1.43 -25.22 18.02
CA GLU A 32 2.08 -26.43 17.50
C GLU A 32 3.38 -26.79 18.25
N GLY A 33 3.87 -25.93 19.15
CA GLY A 33 5.07 -26.16 19.96
C GLY A 33 6.17 -25.12 19.73
N ALA A 34 7.42 -25.50 20.02
CA ALA A 34 8.57 -24.60 19.90
C ALA A 34 8.81 -24.19 18.44
N MET A 35 8.90 -22.89 18.20
CA MET A 35 9.09 -22.33 16.86
C MET A 35 10.56 -22.45 16.42
N SER A 36 10.76 -22.81 15.15
CA SER A 36 12.08 -22.71 14.52
C SER A 36 12.47 -21.27 14.25
N MET A 37 13.77 -20.97 14.09
CA MET A 37 14.21 -19.64 13.68
C MET A 37 13.54 -19.18 12.38
N LYS A 38 13.35 -20.10 11.43
CA LYS A 38 12.67 -19.82 10.16
C LYS A 38 11.23 -19.36 10.41
N SER A 39 10.47 -20.11 11.21
CA SER A 39 9.08 -19.76 11.59
C SER A 39 9.02 -18.43 12.33
N ILE A 40 9.97 -18.17 13.25
CA ILE A 40 10.05 -16.89 13.95
C ILE A 40 10.25 -15.74 12.96
N LEU A 41 11.10 -15.90 11.94
CA LEU A 41 11.29 -14.87 10.92
C LEU A 41 10.06 -14.67 10.05
N GLU A 42 9.55 -15.76 9.47
CA GLU A 42 8.47 -15.72 8.45
C GLU A 42 7.10 -15.40 9.05
N ASP A 43 6.80 -15.88 10.26
CA ASP A 43 5.47 -15.77 10.86
C ASP A 43 5.35 -14.59 11.82
N LEU A 44 6.47 -14.13 12.41
CA LEU A 44 6.51 -13.05 13.40
C LEU A 44 7.35 -11.85 12.92
N ALA A 45 8.65 -12.01 12.77
CA ALA A 45 9.56 -10.87 12.62
C ALA A 45 9.25 -10.03 11.37
N TYR A 46 9.14 -10.65 10.19
CA TYR A 46 8.83 -9.92 8.96
C TYR A 46 7.40 -9.33 8.97
N PRO A 47 6.35 -10.08 9.34
CA PRO A 47 5.00 -9.52 9.46
C PRO A 47 4.87 -8.36 10.44
N LEU A 48 5.44 -8.48 11.64
CA LEU A 48 5.40 -7.42 12.64
C LEU A 48 6.21 -6.20 12.20
N THR A 49 7.27 -6.39 11.43
CA THR A 49 8.04 -5.29 10.84
C THR A 49 7.20 -4.49 9.84
N ALA A 50 6.54 -5.17 8.89
CA ALA A 50 5.69 -4.50 7.91
C ALA A 50 4.51 -3.78 8.58
N GLN A 51 3.85 -4.44 9.54
CA GLN A 51 2.75 -3.84 10.29
C GLN A 51 3.22 -2.64 11.11
N GLY A 52 4.34 -2.74 11.82
CA GLY A 52 4.87 -1.62 12.60
C GLY A 52 5.22 -0.39 11.75
N ILE A 53 5.72 -0.60 10.52
CA ILE A 53 5.92 0.51 9.56
C ILE A 53 4.58 1.10 9.13
N SER A 54 3.60 0.24 8.83
CA SER A 54 2.24 0.66 8.45
C SER A 54 1.59 1.50 9.56
N ASP A 55 1.61 1.02 10.79
CA ASP A 55 1.01 1.68 11.96
C ASP A 55 1.63 3.07 12.17
N ALA A 56 2.96 3.16 12.15
CA ALA A 56 3.67 4.42 12.32
C ALA A 56 3.35 5.42 11.20
N LEU A 57 3.23 4.96 9.95
CA LEU A 57 2.86 5.83 8.83
C LEU A 57 1.39 6.26 8.91
N SER A 58 0.48 5.34 9.23
CA SER A 58 -0.95 5.64 9.40
C SER A 58 -1.17 6.65 10.54
N GLU A 59 -0.46 6.52 11.65
CA GLU A 59 -0.53 7.46 12.78
C GLU A 59 -0.12 8.89 12.35
N THR A 60 0.95 9.03 11.56
CA THR A 60 1.44 10.35 11.10
C THR A 60 0.44 11.12 10.24
N VAL A 61 -0.54 10.43 9.66
CA VAL A 61 -1.58 11.01 8.80
C VAL A 61 -2.98 10.94 9.39
N GLU A 62 -3.09 10.56 10.67
CA GLU A 62 -4.38 10.35 11.36
C GLU A 62 -5.29 9.42 10.54
N GLY A 63 -4.73 8.29 10.09
CA GLY A 63 -5.40 7.26 9.30
C GLY A 63 -5.50 5.93 10.05
N LYS A 64 -6.36 5.04 9.55
CA LYS A 64 -6.44 3.66 10.06
C LYS A 64 -5.22 2.86 9.57
N PRO A 65 -4.64 1.96 10.38
CA PRO A 65 -3.59 1.06 9.91
C PRO A 65 -3.96 0.32 8.63
N VAL A 66 -3.03 0.31 7.66
CA VAL A 66 -3.13 -0.54 6.47
C VAL A 66 -2.75 -1.95 6.90
N THR A 67 -3.66 -2.90 6.75
CA THR A 67 -3.57 -4.27 7.28
C THR A 67 -3.91 -5.34 6.25
N SER A 68 -4.65 -5.00 5.17
CA SER A 68 -4.90 -5.96 4.10
C SER A 68 -3.61 -6.28 3.35
N SER A 69 -3.38 -7.55 3.05
CA SER A 69 -2.10 -8.03 2.51
C SER A 69 -1.72 -7.33 1.20
N GLU A 70 -2.68 -7.11 0.31
CA GLU A 70 -2.49 -6.42 -0.97
C GLU A 70 -2.08 -4.96 -0.78
N ALA A 71 -2.79 -4.25 0.11
CA ALA A 71 -2.54 -2.85 0.39
C ALA A 71 -1.24 -2.65 1.15
N LEU A 72 -0.93 -3.53 2.10
CA LEU A 72 0.31 -3.51 2.85
C LEU A 72 1.49 -3.81 1.93
N PHE A 73 1.38 -4.78 1.01
CA PHE A 73 2.40 -5.02 -0.03
C PHE A 73 2.63 -3.77 -0.86
N TYR A 74 1.55 -3.16 -1.36
CA TYR A 74 1.62 -1.94 -2.16
C TYR A 74 2.33 -0.81 -1.39
N LEU A 75 1.91 -0.56 -0.14
CA LEU A 75 2.49 0.45 0.73
C LEU A 75 3.97 0.20 0.99
N MET A 76 4.35 -1.02 1.38
CA MET A 76 5.75 -1.37 1.64
C MET A 76 6.61 -1.21 0.39
N ALA A 77 6.13 -1.66 -0.78
CA ALA A 77 6.82 -1.47 -2.04
C ALA A 77 7.03 0.02 -2.36
N LYS A 78 6.03 0.86 -2.09
CA LYS A 78 6.09 2.31 -2.31
C LYS A 78 7.00 3.02 -1.30
N VAL A 79 7.03 2.62 -0.03
CA VAL A 79 7.84 3.26 1.02
C VAL A 79 9.30 2.84 0.93
N LEU A 80 9.57 1.55 0.76
CA LEU A 80 10.92 1.00 0.80
C LEU A 80 11.68 1.22 -0.51
N PHE A 81 10.96 1.37 -1.63
CA PHE A 81 11.55 1.50 -2.96
C PHE A 81 11.08 2.74 -3.75
N GLY A 82 10.20 3.57 -3.17
CA GLY A 82 9.69 4.79 -3.81
C GLY A 82 10.71 5.93 -3.85
N GLY A 83 11.01 6.41 -5.05
CA GLY A 83 11.95 7.51 -5.31
C GLY A 83 12.84 7.26 -6.53
N VAL A 84 12.97 6.02 -6.98
CA VAL A 84 13.62 5.69 -8.25
C VAL A 84 12.56 5.80 -9.35
N LYS A 85 12.87 6.52 -10.45
CA LYS A 85 12.00 6.73 -11.63
C LYS A 85 11.44 5.44 -12.25
N LYS A 86 11.89 4.27 -11.79
CA LYS A 86 11.34 2.96 -12.11
C LYS A 86 11.43 2.08 -10.86
N LYS A 87 10.28 1.75 -10.27
CA LYS A 87 10.17 0.81 -9.15
C LYS A 87 10.35 -0.62 -9.67
N SER A 88 11.58 -0.95 -10.02
CA SER A 88 11.96 -2.32 -10.36
C SER A 88 12.21 -3.07 -9.06
N LEU A 89 11.43 -4.11 -8.80
CA LEU A 89 11.60 -5.03 -7.69
C LEU A 89 12.23 -6.31 -8.26
N ASP A 90 13.35 -6.74 -7.69
CA ASP A 90 13.90 -8.04 -8.07
C ASP A 90 13.06 -9.19 -7.46
N ARG A 91 13.42 -10.43 -7.77
CA ARG A 91 12.69 -11.60 -7.27
C ARG A 91 12.76 -11.73 -5.75
N ASN A 92 13.87 -11.34 -5.13
CA ASN A 92 14.07 -11.43 -3.69
C ASN A 92 13.27 -10.33 -2.97
N ASP A 93 13.21 -9.12 -3.54
CA ASP A 93 12.37 -8.03 -3.04
C ASP A 93 10.90 -8.47 -2.97
N VAL A 94 10.38 -9.07 -4.06
CA VAL A 94 8.99 -9.57 -4.09
C VAL A 94 8.77 -10.71 -3.10
N LEU A 95 9.72 -11.64 -2.97
CA LEU A 95 9.60 -12.74 -2.01
C LEU A 95 9.57 -12.22 -0.58
N LEU A 96 10.49 -11.31 -0.23
CA LEU A 96 10.58 -10.70 1.09
C LEU A 96 9.31 -9.93 1.43
N LEU A 97 8.83 -9.09 0.50
CA LEU A 97 7.58 -8.36 0.68
C LEU A 97 6.38 -9.30 0.79
N GLY A 98 6.33 -10.38 0.00
CA GLY A 98 5.27 -11.38 0.08
C GLY A 98 5.21 -12.04 1.47
N ILE A 99 6.36 -12.42 2.02
CA ILE A 99 6.44 -12.96 3.39
C ILE A 99 6.02 -11.89 4.42
N ALA A 100 6.61 -10.70 4.34
CA ALA A 100 6.38 -9.63 5.31
C ALA A 100 4.93 -9.12 5.31
N THR A 101 4.22 -9.20 4.19
CA THR A 101 2.84 -8.68 4.08
C THR A 101 1.80 -9.80 4.00
N ARG A 102 2.24 -11.06 4.01
CA ARG A 102 1.43 -12.26 3.77
C ARG A 102 0.69 -12.24 2.43
N ALA A 103 1.14 -11.43 1.48
CA ALA A 103 0.57 -11.35 0.15
C ALA A 103 1.13 -12.46 -0.75
N ASP A 104 0.27 -13.10 -1.54
CA ASP A 104 0.70 -14.03 -2.59
C ASP A 104 1.10 -13.23 -3.85
N PRO A 105 2.37 -13.29 -4.29
CA PRO A 105 2.81 -12.61 -5.51
C PRO A 105 2.07 -13.05 -6.77
N ASN A 106 1.52 -14.27 -6.81
CA ASN A 106 0.69 -14.69 -7.93
C ASN A 106 -0.68 -14.01 -7.89
N GLY A 107 -1.38 -14.06 -6.76
CA GLY A 107 -2.61 -13.30 -6.54
C GLY A 107 -2.46 -11.80 -6.85
N LEU A 108 -1.36 -11.16 -6.43
CA LEU A 108 -1.08 -9.76 -6.74
C LEU A 108 -0.98 -9.47 -8.25
N LYS A 109 -0.49 -10.42 -9.06
CA LYS A 109 -0.49 -10.27 -10.53
C LYS A 109 -1.90 -10.41 -11.10
N ASP A 110 -2.67 -11.38 -10.60
CA ASP A 110 -4.01 -11.68 -11.10
C ASP A 110 -4.98 -10.50 -10.86
N ILE A 111 -4.81 -9.78 -9.75
CA ILE A 111 -5.59 -8.57 -9.45
C ILE A 111 -4.97 -7.28 -10.01
N GLY A 112 -3.84 -7.37 -10.72
CA GLY A 112 -3.23 -6.23 -11.39
C GLY A 112 -2.59 -5.21 -10.44
N ILE A 113 -1.97 -5.67 -9.35
CA ILE A 113 -1.09 -4.86 -8.48
C ILE A 113 0.37 -5.03 -8.88
N LEU A 114 0.76 -6.24 -9.26
CA LEU A 114 2.14 -6.58 -9.64
C LEU A 114 2.22 -7.00 -11.11
N ARG A 115 3.27 -6.60 -11.82
CA ARG A 115 3.58 -7.10 -13.16
C ARG A 115 4.96 -7.74 -13.15
N LYS A 116 5.10 -8.88 -13.82
CA LYS A 116 6.40 -9.46 -14.14
C LYS A 116 6.81 -9.06 -15.55
N ASN A 117 7.90 -8.30 -15.67
CA ASN A 117 8.60 -8.01 -16.93
C ASN A 117 9.96 -8.76 -16.89
N LYS A 118 11.07 -8.06 -17.15
CA LYS A 118 12.43 -8.56 -16.83
C LYS A 118 12.60 -8.72 -15.32
N ASP A 119 12.21 -7.69 -14.59
CA ASP A 119 12.04 -7.64 -13.14
C ASP A 119 10.55 -7.40 -12.83
N TYR A 120 10.19 -7.32 -11.56
CA TYR A 120 8.83 -7.00 -11.14
C TYR A 120 8.62 -5.49 -11.03
N SER A 121 7.40 -5.03 -11.25
CA SER A 121 7.02 -3.63 -11.03
C SER A 121 5.58 -3.53 -10.55
N LEU A 122 5.28 -2.50 -9.75
CA LEU A 122 3.91 -2.16 -9.40
C LEU A 122 3.15 -1.70 -10.64
N ILE A 123 1.86 -2.01 -10.70
CA ILE A 123 0.90 -1.47 -11.66
C ILE A 123 0.17 -0.33 -10.96
N GLU A 124 0.65 0.88 -11.22
CA GLU A 124 0.18 2.13 -10.62
C GLU A 124 -0.17 3.14 -11.73
N PRO A 125 -1.12 4.05 -11.49
CA PRO A 125 -1.44 5.12 -12.42
C PRO A 125 -0.40 6.23 -12.33
N VAL A 126 -0.05 6.78 -13.49
CA VAL A 126 0.97 7.84 -13.64
C VAL A 126 0.39 9.10 -14.29
N ASP A 127 -0.78 8.98 -14.91
CA ASP A 127 -1.42 10.01 -15.73
C ASP A 127 -2.93 10.02 -15.45
N GLY A 128 -3.39 11.12 -14.85
CA GLY A 128 -4.80 11.30 -14.51
C GLY A 128 -5.73 11.21 -15.71
N SER A 129 -5.29 11.67 -16.89
CA SER A 129 -6.09 11.66 -18.12
C SER A 129 -6.37 10.24 -18.64
N LYS A 130 -5.63 9.24 -18.16
CA LYS A 130 -5.74 7.84 -18.56
C LYS A 130 -6.35 6.95 -17.47
N LEU A 131 -6.77 7.50 -16.34
CA LEU A 131 -7.27 6.73 -15.19
C LEU A 131 -8.45 5.83 -15.54
N GLU A 132 -9.40 6.29 -16.36
CA GLU A 132 -10.52 5.45 -16.79
C GLU A 132 -10.05 4.21 -17.57
N SER A 133 -9.14 4.41 -18.53
CA SER A 133 -8.56 3.31 -19.31
C SER A 133 -7.68 2.39 -18.45
N PHE A 134 -6.98 2.94 -17.46
CA PHE A 134 -6.19 2.19 -16.49
C PHE A 134 -7.08 1.28 -15.65
N LEU A 135 -8.17 1.81 -15.08
CA LEU A 135 -9.13 1.03 -14.29
C LEU A 135 -9.82 -0.04 -15.15
N LYS A 136 -10.19 0.30 -16.38
CA LYS A 136 -10.74 -0.67 -17.34
C LYS A 136 -9.79 -1.83 -17.61
N ASN A 137 -8.49 -1.56 -17.77
CA ASN A 137 -7.47 -2.60 -17.95
C ASN A 137 -7.26 -3.47 -16.70
N LYS A 138 -7.56 -2.95 -15.50
CA LYS A 138 -7.63 -3.73 -14.24
C LYS A 138 -8.95 -4.50 -14.08
N GLY A 139 -9.91 -4.32 -14.99
CA GLY A 139 -11.24 -4.94 -14.92
C GLY A 139 -12.24 -4.18 -14.02
N ILE A 140 -11.94 -2.94 -13.64
CA ILE A 140 -12.78 -2.12 -12.77
C ILE A 140 -13.62 -1.16 -13.63
N LYS A 141 -14.94 -1.18 -13.44
CA LYS A 141 -15.86 -0.22 -14.07
C LYS A 141 -16.04 0.98 -13.15
N VAL A 142 -15.92 2.19 -13.69
CA VAL A 142 -15.97 3.42 -12.88
C VAL A 142 -17.37 3.79 -12.36
N TYR A 143 -18.43 3.32 -13.03
CA TYR A 143 -19.82 3.65 -12.68
C TYR A 143 -20.53 2.59 -11.84
N GLU A 144 -20.03 1.35 -11.87
CA GLU A 144 -20.53 0.22 -11.09
C GLU A 144 -19.32 -0.62 -10.64
N PRO A 145 -18.49 -0.07 -9.74
CA PRO A 145 -17.22 -0.69 -9.39
C PRO A 145 -17.44 -1.97 -8.59
N LYS A 146 -16.66 -3.00 -8.95
CA LYS A 146 -16.49 -4.21 -8.13
C LYS A 146 -15.05 -4.23 -7.65
N LEU A 147 -14.84 -3.67 -6.47
CA LEU A 147 -13.52 -3.52 -5.87
C LEU A 147 -13.14 -4.81 -5.15
N ARG A 148 -11.88 -5.24 -5.30
CA ARG A 148 -11.39 -6.48 -4.68
C ARG A 148 -10.55 -6.22 -3.44
N ASN A 149 -9.97 -5.03 -3.31
CA ASN A 149 -9.04 -4.64 -2.27
C ASN A 149 -8.91 -3.11 -2.17
N ALA A 150 -8.22 -2.61 -1.15
CA ALA A 150 -8.05 -1.18 -0.93
C ALA A 150 -7.18 -0.47 -1.99
N VAL A 151 -6.34 -1.18 -2.73
CA VAL A 151 -5.56 -0.62 -3.85
C VAL A 151 -6.45 -0.35 -5.06
N ASP A 152 -7.43 -1.22 -5.33
CA ASP A 152 -8.47 -0.95 -6.33
C ASP A 152 -9.31 0.27 -5.92
N ALA A 153 -9.67 0.37 -4.64
CA ALA A 153 -10.39 1.52 -4.10
C ALA A 153 -9.57 2.81 -4.23
N LEU A 154 -8.28 2.81 -3.88
CA LEU A 154 -7.36 3.95 -4.05
C LEU A 154 -7.40 4.47 -5.50
N HIS A 155 -7.16 3.59 -6.48
CA HIS A 155 -7.13 4.01 -7.88
C HIS A 155 -8.50 4.51 -8.38
N LEU A 156 -9.61 3.99 -7.85
CA LEU A 156 -10.94 4.50 -8.14
C LEU A 156 -11.15 5.90 -7.53
N LEU A 157 -10.72 6.11 -6.29
CA LEU A 157 -10.77 7.41 -5.63
C LEU A 157 -9.96 8.44 -6.42
N GLU A 158 -8.78 8.07 -6.92
CA GLU A 158 -7.97 8.93 -7.79
C GLU A 158 -8.71 9.31 -9.07
N PHE A 159 -9.42 8.36 -9.69
CA PHE A 159 -10.27 8.65 -10.84
C PHE A 159 -11.40 9.63 -10.49
N TYR A 160 -12.15 9.39 -9.42
CA TYR A 160 -13.21 10.32 -8.99
C TYR A 160 -12.65 11.69 -8.61
N ALA A 161 -11.47 11.72 -7.99
CA ALA A 161 -10.78 12.95 -7.65
C ALA A 161 -10.33 13.72 -8.90
N TYR A 162 -9.93 13.03 -9.96
CA TYR A 162 -9.56 13.66 -11.22
C TYR A 162 -10.76 14.09 -12.06
N ALA A 163 -11.78 13.24 -12.18
CA ALA A 163 -12.84 13.39 -13.18
C ALA A 163 -13.98 14.35 -12.78
N TYR A 164 -14.21 14.55 -11.48
CA TYR A 164 -15.42 15.21 -11.01
C TYR A 164 -15.16 16.55 -10.31
N PRO A 165 -16.17 17.36 -10.00
CA PRO A 165 -16.07 18.39 -8.96
C PRO A 165 -16.07 17.74 -7.56
N ARG A 166 -15.87 18.53 -6.50
CA ARG A 166 -15.88 18.02 -5.11
C ARG A 166 -17.22 17.42 -4.71
N SER A 167 -18.34 18.07 -5.04
CA SER A 167 -19.68 17.57 -4.69
C SER A 167 -19.90 16.14 -5.19
N THR A 168 -19.74 15.94 -6.50
CA THR A 168 -19.88 14.62 -7.12
C THR A 168 -18.84 13.61 -6.63
N PHE A 169 -17.62 14.05 -6.32
CA PHE A 169 -16.63 13.18 -5.66
C PHE A 169 -17.16 12.68 -4.30
N MET A 170 -17.68 13.57 -3.45
CA MET A 170 -18.22 13.21 -2.14
C MET A 170 -19.43 12.28 -2.24
N ASP A 171 -20.27 12.44 -3.26
CA ASP A 171 -21.40 11.53 -3.51
C ASP A 171 -20.89 10.14 -3.91
N ARG A 172 -19.89 10.08 -4.80
CA ARG A 172 -19.33 8.81 -5.32
C ARG A 172 -18.60 7.99 -4.27
N ILE A 173 -17.87 8.61 -3.35
CA ILE A 173 -17.14 7.86 -2.31
C ILE A 173 -18.08 7.18 -1.32
N GLN A 174 -19.33 7.64 -1.17
CA GLN A 174 -20.34 6.99 -0.31
C GLN A 174 -20.79 5.63 -0.88
N GLU A 175 -20.57 5.38 -2.16
CA GLU A 175 -20.88 4.11 -2.82
C GLU A 175 -19.77 3.05 -2.63
N VAL A 176 -18.63 3.45 -2.07
CA VAL A 176 -17.49 2.56 -1.80
C VAL A 176 -17.67 1.90 -0.43
N ASP A 177 -17.36 0.61 -0.33
CA ASP A 177 -17.34 -0.11 0.94
C ASP A 177 -16.48 0.64 1.97
N SER A 178 -17.00 0.81 3.19
CA SER A 178 -16.38 1.66 4.21
C SER A 178 -14.99 1.18 4.63
N GLU A 179 -14.76 -0.14 4.70
CA GLU A 179 -13.45 -0.66 5.11
C GLU A 179 -12.41 -0.43 4.02
N LEU A 180 -12.78 -0.68 2.76
CA LEU A 180 -11.92 -0.39 1.61
C LEU A 180 -11.64 1.11 1.48
N PHE A 181 -12.64 1.95 1.72
CA PHE A 181 -12.51 3.40 1.65
C PHE A 181 -11.52 3.93 2.69
N GLU A 182 -11.66 3.55 3.97
CA GLU A 182 -10.78 4.03 5.04
C GLU A 182 -9.31 3.65 4.82
N GLU A 183 -9.08 2.41 4.38
CA GLU A 183 -7.73 1.93 4.08
C GLU A 183 -7.15 2.62 2.83
N ALA A 184 -7.97 2.81 1.79
CA ALA A 184 -7.58 3.55 0.57
C ALA A 184 -7.30 5.03 0.83
N LEU A 185 -8.09 5.69 1.68
CA LEU A 185 -7.87 7.07 2.09
C LEU A 185 -6.57 7.19 2.87
N THR A 186 -6.27 6.22 3.75
CA THR A 186 -5.00 6.19 4.47
C THR A 186 -3.82 5.99 3.54
N LEU A 187 -3.93 5.08 2.56
CA LEU A 187 -2.96 4.97 1.47
C LEU A 187 -2.75 6.33 0.78
N ALA A 188 -3.81 6.99 0.31
CA ALA A 188 -3.70 8.28 -0.37
C ALA A 188 -2.98 9.35 0.48
N LYS A 189 -3.32 9.43 1.76
CA LYS A 189 -2.68 10.35 2.72
C LYS A 189 -1.19 10.07 2.90
N ILE A 190 -0.75 8.81 2.90
CA ILE A 190 0.67 8.46 2.98
C ILE A 190 1.35 8.72 1.63
N LEU A 191 0.74 8.26 0.53
CA LEU A 191 1.31 8.30 -0.82
C LEU A 191 1.53 9.72 -1.35
N ARG A 192 0.70 10.71 -0.98
CA ARG A 192 0.96 12.12 -1.34
C ARG A 192 2.32 12.62 -0.81
N GLY A 193 2.83 12.02 0.26
CA GLY A 193 4.15 12.29 0.84
C GLY A 193 5.31 11.52 0.18
N ILE A 194 5.03 10.58 -0.74
CA ILE A 194 6.04 9.76 -1.44
C ILE A 194 6.60 10.46 -2.70
N GLY A 195 5.96 11.52 -3.21
CA GLY A 195 6.54 12.35 -4.28
C GLY A 195 7.00 11.57 -5.53
N ASP A 196 6.37 10.44 -5.82
CA ASP A 196 6.50 9.72 -7.08
C ASP A 196 5.37 10.10 -8.05
N GLU A 197 5.24 9.41 -9.18
CA GLU A 197 4.27 9.77 -10.23
C GLU A 197 2.81 9.69 -9.76
N GLU A 198 2.49 8.75 -8.87
CA GLU A 198 1.13 8.57 -8.31
C GLU A 198 0.85 9.58 -7.18
N ALA A 199 1.89 10.08 -6.50
CA ALA A 199 1.73 10.97 -5.35
C ALA A 199 0.83 12.20 -5.64
N ARG A 200 0.85 12.72 -6.88
CA ARG A 200 -0.05 13.82 -7.29
C ARG A 200 -1.52 13.40 -7.37
N LEU A 201 -1.78 12.17 -7.82
CA LEU A 201 -3.14 11.63 -7.88
C LEU A 201 -3.68 11.39 -6.47
N ALA A 202 -2.87 10.80 -5.60
CA ALA A 202 -3.15 10.66 -4.18
C ALA A 202 -3.41 12.02 -3.49
N ASP A 203 -2.61 13.04 -3.81
CA ASP A 203 -2.80 14.41 -3.29
C ASP A 203 -4.17 14.98 -3.65
N ASN A 204 -4.63 14.79 -4.89
CA ASN A 204 -5.95 15.25 -5.35
C ASN A 204 -7.09 14.59 -4.55
N VAL A 205 -6.98 13.31 -4.22
CA VAL A 205 -7.96 12.60 -3.39
C VAL A 205 -8.08 13.27 -2.03
N VAL A 206 -6.95 13.46 -1.36
CA VAL A 206 -6.90 14.02 0.00
C VAL A 206 -7.40 15.46 0.01
N ARG A 207 -6.96 16.28 -0.95
CA ARG A 207 -7.42 17.67 -1.11
C ARG A 207 -8.92 17.75 -1.32
N LYS A 208 -9.47 16.95 -2.24
CA LYS A 208 -10.91 16.91 -2.48
C LYS A 208 -11.71 16.49 -1.26
N TYR A 209 -11.25 15.45 -0.57
CA TYR A 209 -11.92 14.94 0.62
C TYR A 209 -12.01 16.02 1.71
N HIS A 210 -10.90 16.67 2.03
CA HIS A 210 -10.84 17.73 3.05
C HIS A 210 -11.36 19.10 2.58
N GLY A 211 -11.63 19.28 1.29
CA GLY A 211 -12.05 20.56 0.75
C GLY A 211 -10.93 21.59 0.65
N GLU A 212 -9.68 21.13 0.53
CA GLU A 212 -8.52 21.98 0.21
C GLU A 212 -8.62 22.45 -1.25
N VAL A 213 -8.19 23.69 -1.51
CA VAL A 213 -8.17 24.25 -2.88
C VAL A 213 -7.15 23.47 -3.73
N ILE A 214 -7.62 22.92 -4.85
CA ILE A 214 -6.78 22.32 -5.89
C ILE A 214 -6.47 23.44 -6.89
N GLU A 215 -5.27 24.01 -6.80
CA GLU A 215 -4.72 24.94 -7.80
C GLU A 215 -4.31 24.21 -9.10
#